data_AF-A9ZPM7-F1
#
_entry.id   AF-A9ZPM7-F1
#
_cell.length_a   1.000
_cell.length_b   1.000
_cell.length_c   1.000
_cell.angle_alpha   90.00
_cell.angle_beta   90.00
_cell.angle_gamma   90.00
#
_symmetry.space_group_name_H-M   'P 1'
#
loop_
_entity.id
_entity.type
_entity.pdbx_description
1 polymer ?
#
loop_
_entity_poly.entity_id
_entity_poly.type
_entity_poly.pdbx_seq_one_letter_code
_entity_poly.pdbx_strand_id
1 'polypeptide(L)'
;GVTIACTTKEFFTAKWHYTIIDAPGHRDFIKNMISGAAQADVCLLMVPADGNFTTAIQKGDHKAGEIQGQTRQHARLINLLGVKQLIVGVNKMDSDTAGYKEARYKEISEEMKHMLVRVGWKDTFVKDSVPVLPISGWLGDNLITKSTNMPWYTGQTVVNLKNEKIQVHTLLDALNDFVTVPERKVNAPLRLPISGAYKIKGVGDVLAGRVEQGVVKPGDEVVFLPTHTAANPCSGKVFTVEMHHKRVDKAGPGDNVGMNIKGLDKGNMPRTGDVMILKSDSTLKLVQSFTATIQTLDIPGEVKKGYSPIGFVRCGRSACRMQAINWKVGKETGGKKLEAPVGLKANEMAEVVFEPTQPLIVESAKSCEGLSRIAFLDGNTAVMLGKVTDVQFK
;
A
#
# COMPACT_ATOMS: atom_id res chain seq x y z
N GLY A 1 24.09 -3.73 5.63
CA GLY A 1 23.27 -2.70 6.29
C GLY A 1 21.81 -3.12 6.24
N VAL A 2 20.98 -2.70 7.20
CA VAL A 2 19.54 -2.98 7.22
C VAL A 2 18.80 -1.73 6.75
N THR A 3 17.92 -1.86 5.76
CA THR A 3 17.02 -0.76 5.37
C THR A 3 16.03 -0.52 6.50
N ILE A 4 16.04 0.69 7.08
CA ILE A 4 15.17 1.07 8.21
C ILE A 4 13.94 1.84 7.69
N ALA A 5 14.18 2.86 6.87
CA ALA A 5 13.15 3.71 6.29
C ALA A 5 13.02 3.44 4.79
N CYS A 6 11.83 3.70 4.24
CA CYS A 6 11.63 3.66 2.80
C CYS A 6 12.52 4.70 2.12
N THR A 7 13.29 4.28 1.12
CA THR A 7 14.05 5.20 0.28
C THR A 7 13.41 5.29 -1.09
N THR A 8 13.36 6.50 -1.63
CA THR A 8 12.81 6.74 -2.97
C THR A 8 13.93 7.02 -3.96
N LYS A 9 13.85 6.38 -5.12
CA LYS A 9 14.69 6.67 -6.28
C LYS A 9 13.85 6.67 -7.52
N GLU A 10 14.25 7.44 -8.52
CA GLU A 10 13.58 7.45 -9.80
C GLU A 10 14.36 6.68 -10.86
N PHE A 11 13.64 6.12 -11.83
CA PHE A 11 14.21 5.60 -13.06
C PHE A 11 13.18 5.70 -14.18
N PHE A 12 13.65 5.51 -15.41
CA PHE A 12 12.83 5.66 -16.62
C PHE A 12 12.86 4.36 -17.40
N THR A 13 11.69 3.97 -17.90
CA THR A 13 11.58 3.06 -19.05
C THR A 13 11.25 3.87 -20.29
N ALA A 14 11.11 3.22 -21.45
CA ALA A 14 10.71 3.91 -22.67
C ALA A 14 9.31 4.53 -22.56
N LYS A 15 8.41 3.91 -21.77
CA LYS A 15 7.01 4.35 -21.62
C LYS A 15 6.75 5.13 -20.34
N TRP A 16 7.46 4.84 -19.25
CA TRP A 16 7.06 5.30 -17.92
C TRP A 16 8.21 5.92 -17.13
N HIS A 17 7.85 6.90 -16.30
CA HIS A 17 8.69 7.42 -15.23
C HIS A 17 8.27 6.75 -13.92
N TYR A 18 9.20 6.00 -13.32
CA TYR A 18 8.96 5.28 -12.08
C TYR A 18 9.63 5.97 -10.91
N THR A 19 8.93 5.97 -9.77
CA THR A 19 9.55 6.13 -8.45
C THR A 19 9.54 4.77 -7.75
N ILE A 20 10.73 4.23 -7.45
CA ILE A 20 10.93 3.05 -6.62
C ILE A 20 10.80 3.46 -5.16
N ILE A 21 10.06 2.67 -4.40
CA ILE A 21 10.05 2.72 -2.94
C ILE A 21 10.72 1.44 -2.46
N ASP A 22 11.97 1.53 -2.02
CA ASP A 22 12.64 0.38 -1.41
C ASP A 22 12.15 0.23 0.04
N ALA A 23 11.37 -0.83 0.28
CA ALA A 23 10.73 -1.07 1.55
C ALA A 23 11.59 -1.96 2.46
N PRO A 24 11.62 -1.69 3.78
CA PRO A 24 12.43 -2.48 4.70
C PRO A 24 11.88 -3.92 4.83
N GLY A 25 12.79 -4.90 4.81
CA GLY A 25 12.46 -6.33 4.94
C GLY A 25 12.50 -6.89 6.36
N HIS A 26 12.74 -6.06 7.37
CA HIS A 26 12.79 -6.48 8.77
C HIS A 26 11.41 -6.34 9.43
N ARG A 27 11.06 -7.28 10.31
CA ARG A 27 9.77 -7.35 11.01
C ARG A 27 9.41 -6.05 11.74
N ASP A 28 10.39 -5.44 12.40
CA ASP A 28 10.17 -4.21 13.17
C ASP A 28 9.81 -2.99 12.30
N PHE A 29 9.99 -3.08 10.98
CA PHE A 29 9.75 -1.99 10.05
C PHE A 29 8.55 -2.23 9.12
N ILE A 30 7.67 -3.20 9.45
CA ILE A 30 6.41 -3.43 8.73
C ILE A 30 5.60 -2.14 8.59
N LYS A 31 5.58 -1.29 9.63
CA LYS A 31 4.91 0.02 9.58
C LYS A 31 5.40 0.89 8.41
N ASN A 32 6.71 0.90 8.16
CA ASN A 32 7.33 1.68 7.10
C ASN A 32 7.00 1.07 5.74
N MET A 33 7.02 -0.27 5.64
CA MET A 33 6.57 -0.99 4.46
C MET A 33 5.10 -0.67 4.13
N ILE A 34 4.19 -0.70 5.11
CA ILE A 34 2.77 -0.37 4.91
C ILE A 34 2.61 1.04 4.33
N SER A 35 3.30 2.03 4.90
CA SER A 35 3.27 3.40 4.41
C SER A 35 3.77 3.53 2.97
N GLY A 36 4.83 2.80 2.60
CA GLY A 36 5.36 2.77 1.24
C GLY A 36 4.45 2.05 0.25
N ALA A 37 4.03 0.84 0.58
CA ALA A 37 3.16 0.00 -0.25
C ALA A 37 1.78 0.62 -0.47
N ALA A 38 1.27 1.42 0.48
CA ALA A 38 0.01 2.15 0.31
C ALA A 38 0.04 3.13 -0.90
N GLN A 39 1.21 3.62 -1.28
CA GLN A 39 1.39 4.56 -2.40
C GLN A 39 1.66 3.86 -3.74
N ALA A 40 1.96 2.55 -3.73
CA ALA A 40 2.43 1.83 -4.90
C ALA A 40 1.27 1.40 -5.84
N ASP A 41 1.44 1.63 -7.14
CA ASP A 41 0.52 1.15 -8.17
C ASP A 41 0.88 -0.27 -8.67
N VAL A 42 2.15 -0.65 -8.53
CA VAL A 42 2.72 -1.96 -8.88
C VAL A 42 3.67 -2.41 -7.78
N CYS A 43 3.73 -3.72 -7.52
CA CYS A 43 4.70 -4.32 -6.63
C CYS A 43 5.60 -5.32 -7.36
N LEU A 44 6.91 -5.22 -7.14
CA LEU A 44 7.88 -6.27 -7.43
C LEU A 44 8.16 -7.07 -6.13
N LEU A 45 7.63 -8.27 -6.04
CA LEU A 45 7.85 -9.19 -4.93
C LEU A 45 9.09 -10.04 -5.20
N MET A 46 10.17 -9.76 -4.47
CA MET A 46 11.45 -10.46 -4.60
C MET A 46 11.46 -11.73 -3.74
N VAL A 47 11.85 -12.85 -4.34
CA VAL A 47 11.89 -14.18 -3.71
C VAL A 47 13.27 -14.78 -3.92
N PRO A 48 13.97 -15.26 -2.89
CA PRO A 48 15.29 -15.86 -3.07
C PRO A 48 15.17 -17.29 -3.64
N ALA A 49 16.03 -17.64 -4.59
CA ALA A 49 16.15 -18.99 -5.13
C ALA A 49 17.15 -19.88 -4.36
N ASP A 50 17.87 -19.28 -3.41
CA ASP A 50 18.83 -19.95 -2.53
C ASP A 50 18.13 -20.78 -1.42
N GLY A 51 18.91 -21.29 -0.46
CA GLY A 51 18.40 -22.07 0.67
C GLY A 51 17.42 -21.32 1.59
N ASN A 52 17.30 -19.99 1.48
CA ASN A 52 16.39 -19.19 2.31
C ASN A 52 14.95 -19.19 1.80
N PHE A 53 14.68 -19.77 0.62
CA PHE A 53 13.34 -19.79 0.02
C PHE A 53 12.26 -20.26 1.01
N THR A 54 12.48 -21.41 1.66
CA THR A 54 11.52 -22.02 2.60
C THR A 54 11.23 -21.11 3.79
N THR A 55 12.25 -20.47 4.36
CA THR A 55 12.11 -19.50 5.45
C THR A 55 11.36 -18.24 5.01
N ALA A 56 11.57 -17.79 3.76
CA ALA A 56 10.95 -16.59 3.23
C ALA A 56 9.42 -16.73 3.07
N ILE A 57 8.93 -17.93 2.76
CA ILE A 57 7.50 -18.23 2.54
C ILE A 57 6.83 -18.97 3.70
N GLN A 58 7.56 -19.24 4.79
CA GLN A 58 7.11 -20.02 5.93
C GLN A 58 5.77 -19.52 6.48
N LYS A 59 4.89 -20.48 6.82
CA LYS A 59 3.65 -20.19 7.55
C LYS A 59 4.03 -19.82 8.98
N GLY A 60 3.50 -18.70 9.47
CA GLY A 60 3.62 -18.40 10.90
C GLY A 60 2.60 -19.22 11.67
N ASP A 61 3.02 -19.72 12.83
CA ASP A 61 2.14 -20.27 13.86
C ASP A 61 2.55 -19.68 15.20
N HIS A 62 1.79 -18.67 15.64
CA HIS A 62 2.01 -17.98 16.91
C HIS A 62 1.85 -18.92 18.12
N LYS A 63 1.14 -20.05 18.00
CA LYS A 63 0.99 -21.02 19.09
C LYS A 63 2.20 -21.97 19.18
N ALA A 64 2.84 -22.25 18.05
CA ALA A 64 4.05 -23.06 17.98
C ALA A 64 5.36 -22.24 18.05
N GLY A 65 5.27 -20.91 18.15
CA GLY A 65 6.44 -20.02 18.11
C GLY A 65 7.06 -19.87 16.72
N GLU A 66 6.39 -20.35 15.66
CA GLU A 66 6.88 -20.27 14.29
C GLU A 66 6.70 -18.87 13.72
N ILE A 67 7.82 -18.26 13.32
CA ILE A 67 7.85 -16.93 12.74
C ILE A 67 7.36 -16.99 11.29
N GLN A 68 6.39 -16.14 10.95
CA GLN A 68 5.93 -16.01 9.57
C GLN A 68 7.04 -15.48 8.67
N GLY A 69 7.22 -16.13 7.52
CA GLY A 69 8.14 -15.68 6.48
C GLY A 69 7.75 -14.31 5.93
N GLN A 70 8.75 -13.42 5.76
CA GLN A 70 8.50 -12.02 5.37
C GLN A 70 7.88 -11.89 3.98
N THR A 71 8.26 -12.74 3.02
CA THR A 71 7.67 -12.71 1.67
C THR A 71 6.18 -13.02 1.73
N ARG A 72 5.79 -14.01 2.54
CA ARG A 72 4.39 -14.37 2.75
C ARG A 72 3.59 -13.23 3.39
N GLN A 73 4.17 -12.60 4.41
CA GLN A 73 3.55 -11.46 5.08
C GLN A 73 3.38 -10.29 4.11
N HIS A 74 4.42 -9.92 3.38
CA HIS A 74 4.39 -8.84 2.40
C HIS A 74 3.34 -9.10 1.33
N ALA A 75 3.33 -10.30 0.74
CA ALA A 75 2.34 -10.68 -0.28
C ALA A 75 0.89 -10.53 0.19
N ARG A 76 0.61 -10.85 1.46
CA ARG A 76 -0.71 -10.65 2.09
C ARG A 76 -1.03 -9.16 2.25
N LEU A 77 -0.10 -8.40 2.82
CA LEU A 77 -0.26 -6.97 3.07
C LEU A 77 -0.49 -6.21 1.76
N ILE A 78 0.28 -6.49 0.70
CA ILE A 78 0.18 -5.84 -0.62
C ILE A 78 -1.21 -6.03 -1.25
N ASN A 79 -1.77 -7.23 -1.18
CA ASN A 79 -3.13 -7.52 -1.66
C ASN A 79 -4.19 -6.69 -0.92
N LEU A 80 -4.08 -6.66 0.40
CA LEU A 80 -5.03 -5.95 1.27
C LEU A 80 -4.90 -4.43 1.14
N LEU A 81 -3.67 -3.95 0.97
CA LEU A 81 -3.34 -2.58 0.58
C LEU A 81 -3.75 -2.27 -0.85
N GLY A 82 -4.30 -3.22 -1.62
CA GLY A 82 -4.99 -3.00 -2.89
C GLY A 82 -4.08 -2.61 -4.05
N VAL A 83 -2.82 -3.07 -4.03
CA VAL A 83 -1.95 -3.00 -5.21
C VAL A 83 -2.51 -3.98 -6.25
N LYS A 84 -2.82 -3.46 -7.44
CA LYS A 84 -3.56 -4.21 -8.47
C LYS A 84 -2.63 -4.94 -9.46
N GLN A 85 -1.34 -4.64 -9.46
CA GLN A 85 -0.33 -5.23 -10.36
C GLN A 85 0.82 -5.82 -9.53
N LEU A 86 1.13 -7.08 -9.78
CA LEU A 86 2.15 -7.82 -9.04
C LEU A 86 3.10 -8.52 -10.02
N ILE A 87 4.39 -8.35 -9.80
CA ILE A 87 5.48 -9.06 -10.49
C ILE A 87 6.23 -9.86 -9.43
N VAL A 88 6.55 -11.13 -9.70
CA VAL A 88 7.38 -11.96 -8.82
C VAL A 88 8.76 -12.12 -9.45
N GLY A 89 9.79 -11.67 -8.75
CA GLY A 89 11.19 -11.88 -9.15
C GLY A 89 11.82 -13.01 -8.35
N VAL A 90 12.03 -14.17 -8.99
CA VAL A 90 12.81 -15.29 -8.42
C VAL A 90 14.29 -14.95 -8.58
N ASN A 91 14.84 -14.32 -7.55
CA ASN A 91 16.17 -13.73 -7.53
C ASN A 91 17.24 -14.72 -7.05
N LYS A 92 18.50 -14.42 -7.34
CA LYS A 92 19.67 -15.26 -7.00
C LYS A 92 19.68 -16.61 -7.74
N MET A 93 19.23 -16.63 -9.00
CA MET A 93 19.34 -17.83 -9.85
C MET A 93 20.79 -18.27 -10.07
N ASP A 94 21.75 -17.38 -9.86
CA ASP A 94 23.20 -17.60 -9.87
C ASP A 94 23.75 -18.33 -8.64
N SER A 95 22.97 -18.43 -7.56
CA SER A 95 23.42 -19.11 -6.34
C SER A 95 23.72 -20.59 -6.58
N ASP A 96 24.66 -21.18 -5.83
CA ASP A 96 25.03 -22.60 -5.96
C ASP A 96 23.84 -23.56 -5.85
N THR A 97 22.85 -23.19 -5.03
CA THR A 97 21.62 -23.96 -4.86
C THR A 97 20.74 -23.94 -6.12
N ALA A 98 20.61 -22.78 -6.76
CA ALA A 98 19.79 -22.60 -7.94
C ALA A 98 20.52 -23.02 -9.22
N GLY A 99 21.77 -22.61 -9.39
CA GLY A 99 22.66 -22.95 -10.50
C GLY A 99 22.01 -22.74 -11.87
N TYR A 100 21.16 -21.72 -12.02
CA TYR A 100 20.35 -21.44 -13.20
C TYR A 100 19.45 -22.61 -13.66
N LYS A 101 19.15 -23.58 -12.77
CA LYS A 101 18.39 -24.78 -13.10
C LYS A 101 16.90 -24.50 -13.23
N GLU A 102 16.32 -24.96 -14.34
CA GLU A 102 14.88 -24.88 -14.60
C GLU A 102 14.04 -25.53 -13.51
N ALA A 103 14.47 -26.70 -13.02
CA ALA A 103 13.75 -27.45 -11.98
C ALA A 103 13.54 -26.62 -10.70
N ARG A 104 14.58 -25.89 -10.26
CA ARG A 104 14.51 -25.04 -9.07
C ARG A 104 13.58 -23.85 -9.29
N TYR A 105 13.65 -23.22 -10.46
CA TYR A 105 12.73 -22.14 -10.81
C TYR A 105 11.27 -22.61 -10.84
N LYS A 106 10.98 -23.77 -11.44
CA LYS A 106 9.63 -24.34 -11.50
C LYS A 106 9.07 -24.62 -10.11
N GLU A 107 9.85 -25.27 -9.24
CA GLU A 107 9.50 -25.51 -7.84
C GLU A 107 9.09 -24.21 -7.13
N ILE A 108 9.96 -23.18 -7.20
CA ILE A 108 9.71 -21.88 -6.56
C ILE A 108 8.48 -21.20 -7.16
N SER A 109 8.37 -21.19 -8.49
CA SER A 109 7.27 -20.54 -9.21
C SER A 109 5.92 -21.14 -8.81
N GLU A 110 5.81 -22.47 -8.76
CA GLU A 110 4.58 -23.16 -8.38
C GLU A 110 4.20 -22.91 -6.92
N GLU A 111 5.17 -23.04 -6.00
CA GLU A 111 4.90 -22.80 -4.58
C GLU A 111 4.58 -21.32 -4.31
N MET A 112 5.19 -20.38 -5.04
CA MET A 112 4.83 -18.96 -4.97
C MET A 112 3.40 -18.71 -5.44
N LYS A 113 2.97 -19.30 -6.56
CA LYS A 113 1.58 -19.20 -7.03
C LYS A 113 0.60 -19.75 -5.99
N HIS A 114 0.91 -20.92 -5.43
CA HIS A 114 0.09 -21.54 -4.38
C HIS A 114 0.02 -20.67 -3.11
N MET A 115 1.15 -20.08 -2.72
CA MET A 115 1.24 -19.19 -1.57
C MET A 115 0.40 -17.92 -1.79
N LEU A 116 0.50 -17.29 -2.96
CA LEU A 116 -0.28 -16.08 -3.31
C LEU A 116 -1.78 -16.34 -3.19
N VAL A 117 -2.29 -17.45 -3.75
CA VAL A 117 -3.70 -17.81 -3.62
C VAL A 117 -4.09 -18.02 -2.16
N ARG A 118 -3.25 -18.72 -1.38
CA ARG A 118 -3.50 -18.97 0.06
C ARG A 118 -3.54 -17.70 0.91
N VAL A 119 -2.82 -16.65 0.53
CA VAL A 119 -2.84 -15.36 1.26
C VAL A 119 -3.93 -14.41 0.76
N GLY A 120 -4.76 -14.84 -0.20
CA GLY A 120 -5.99 -14.17 -0.60
C GLY A 120 -5.97 -13.53 -1.99
N TRP A 121 -4.93 -13.74 -2.80
CA TRP A 121 -4.97 -13.34 -4.20
C TRP A 121 -5.93 -14.25 -4.98
N LYS A 122 -6.65 -13.68 -5.95
CA LYS A 122 -7.56 -14.46 -6.80
C LYS A 122 -6.76 -15.47 -7.64
N ASP A 123 -7.21 -16.71 -7.71
CA ASP A 123 -6.53 -17.77 -8.47
C ASP A 123 -6.35 -17.41 -9.95
N THR A 124 -7.40 -16.86 -10.58
CA THR A 124 -7.35 -16.37 -11.97
C THR A 124 -6.32 -15.26 -12.14
N PHE A 125 -6.26 -14.31 -11.21
CA PHE A 125 -5.27 -13.23 -11.24
C PHE A 125 -3.83 -13.77 -11.14
N VAL A 126 -3.58 -14.72 -10.23
CA VAL A 126 -2.24 -15.30 -10.05
C VAL A 126 -1.79 -16.11 -11.27
N LYS A 127 -2.73 -16.80 -11.93
CA LYS A 127 -2.44 -17.60 -13.13
C LYS A 127 -2.20 -16.74 -14.37
N ASP A 128 -3.06 -15.76 -14.59
CA ASP A 128 -3.12 -15.04 -15.87
C ASP A 128 -2.37 -13.70 -15.83
N SER A 129 -2.25 -13.07 -14.66
CA SER A 129 -1.83 -11.66 -14.53
C SER A 129 -0.63 -11.44 -13.60
N VAL A 130 0.08 -12.49 -13.19
CA VAL A 130 1.29 -12.37 -12.35
C VAL A 130 2.50 -12.97 -13.08
N PRO A 131 3.36 -12.15 -13.70
CA PRO A 131 4.62 -12.63 -14.26
C PRO A 131 5.56 -13.09 -13.14
N VAL A 132 6.10 -14.30 -13.29
CA VAL A 132 7.14 -14.89 -12.44
C VAL A 132 8.43 -14.97 -13.25
N LEU A 133 9.42 -14.15 -12.88
CA LEU A 133 10.64 -13.95 -13.65
C LEU A 133 11.84 -14.57 -12.91
N PRO A 134 12.60 -15.50 -13.53
CA PRO A 134 13.89 -15.91 -13.00
C PRO A 134 14.93 -14.83 -13.29
N ILE A 135 15.58 -14.29 -12.25
CA ILE A 135 16.53 -13.19 -12.37
C ILE A 135 17.78 -13.42 -11.50
N SER A 136 18.88 -12.76 -11.88
CA SER A 136 20.00 -12.49 -10.97
C SER A 136 20.17 -10.99 -10.85
N GLY A 137 19.82 -10.44 -9.68
CA GLY A 137 20.05 -9.04 -9.38
C GLY A 137 21.54 -8.67 -9.36
N TRP A 138 22.42 -9.64 -9.05
CA TRP A 138 23.86 -9.42 -8.93
C TRP A 138 24.57 -9.48 -10.29
N LEU A 139 24.29 -10.51 -11.09
CA LEU A 139 24.91 -10.70 -12.40
C LEU A 139 24.15 -10.03 -13.55
N GLY A 140 22.94 -9.53 -13.29
CA GLY A 140 22.13 -8.77 -14.25
C GLY A 140 21.24 -9.63 -15.16
N ASP A 141 21.20 -10.95 -14.95
CA ASP A 141 20.40 -11.88 -15.74
C ASP A 141 18.91 -11.54 -15.72
N ASN A 142 18.30 -11.42 -16.91
CA ASN A 142 16.89 -11.11 -17.13
C ASN A 142 16.39 -9.80 -16.49
N LEU A 143 17.27 -8.88 -16.10
CA LEU A 143 16.87 -7.54 -15.65
C LEU A 143 16.49 -6.65 -16.83
N ILE A 144 17.42 -6.48 -17.78
CA ILE A 144 17.28 -5.62 -18.96
C ILE A 144 17.35 -6.46 -20.24
N THR A 145 18.30 -7.40 -20.28
CA THR A 145 18.53 -8.30 -21.42
C THR A 145 18.25 -9.74 -21.03
N LYS A 146 17.86 -10.55 -22.03
CA LYS A 146 17.66 -12.00 -21.84
C LYS A 146 18.98 -12.65 -21.42
N SER A 147 18.91 -13.52 -20.42
CA SER A 147 20.05 -14.29 -19.91
C SER A 147 20.45 -15.39 -20.89
N THR A 148 21.75 -15.53 -21.15
CA THR A 148 22.31 -16.69 -21.85
C THR A 148 22.46 -17.91 -20.94
N ASN A 149 22.42 -17.71 -19.61
CA ASN A 149 22.56 -18.78 -18.60
C ASN A 149 21.27 -19.57 -18.38
N MET A 150 20.12 -19.03 -18.84
CA MET A 150 18.81 -19.67 -18.72
C MET A 150 18.12 -19.82 -20.09
N PRO A 151 18.71 -20.57 -21.05
CA PRO A 151 18.15 -20.72 -22.39
C PRO A 151 16.79 -21.43 -22.40
N TRP A 152 16.47 -22.18 -21.34
CA TRP A 152 15.18 -22.83 -21.12
C TRP A 152 14.04 -21.82 -20.82
N TYR A 153 14.35 -20.59 -20.41
CA TYR A 153 13.35 -19.58 -20.10
C TYR A 153 12.97 -18.77 -21.34
N THR A 154 11.78 -19.02 -21.88
CA THR A 154 11.27 -18.37 -23.10
C THR A 154 10.33 -17.19 -22.82
N GLY A 155 10.23 -16.76 -21.56
CA GLY A 155 9.30 -15.71 -21.12
C GLY A 155 7.90 -16.24 -20.78
N GLN A 156 7.05 -15.35 -20.28
CA GLN A 156 5.67 -15.64 -19.92
C GLN A 156 4.70 -14.74 -20.66
N THR A 157 3.60 -15.31 -21.15
CA THR A 157 2.45 -14.54 -21.61
C THR A 157 1.55 -14.25 -20.41
N VAL A 158 1.35 -12.97 -20.10
CA VAL A 158 0.50 -12.50 -19.00
C VAL A 158 -0.52 -11.47 -19.51
N VAL A 159 -1.61 -11.31 -18.79
CA VAL A 159 -2.67 -10.35 -19.08
C VAL A 159 -2.53 -9.15 -18.14
N ASN A 160 -2.35 -7.96 -18.72
CA ASN A 160 -2.25 -6.72 -17.93
C ASN A 160 -3.61 -6.23 -17.42
N LEU A 161 -3.65 -5.12 -16.67
CA LEU A 161 -4.91 -4.54 -16.16
C LEU A 161 -5.90 -4.10 -17.25
N LYS A 162 -5.42 -3.89 -18.48
CA LYS A 162 -6.24 -3.51 -19.64
C LYS A 162 -6.76 -4.72 -20.42
N ASN A 163 -6.58 -5.93 -19.90
CA ASN A 163 -6.91 -7.20 -20.55
C ASN A 163 -6.11 -7.49 -21.84
N GLU A 164 -4.91 -6.91 -21.98
CA GLU A 164 -4.02 -7.15 -23.12
C GLU A 164 -3.02 -8.27 -22.79
N LYS A 165 -2.77 -9.17 -23.74
CA LYS A 165 -1.75 -10.23 -23.61
C LYS A 165 -0.36 -9.66 -23.92
N ILE A 166 0.54 -9.74 -22.96
CA ILE A 166 1.90 -9.24 -23.03
C ILE A 166 2.87 -10.41 -22.85
N GLN A 167 3.85 -10.52 -23.75
CA GLN A 167 4.96 -11.46 -23.59
C GLN A 167 6.09 -10.77 -22.80
N VAL A 168 6.41 -11.32 -21.63
CA VAL A 168 7.41 -10.77 -20.71
C VAL A 168 8.59 -11.73 -20.63
N HIS A 169 9.79 -11.30 -21.00
CA HIS A 169 11.02 -12.09 -20.84
C HIS A 169 11.95 -11.53 -19.77
N THR A 170 11.96 -10.21 -19.61
CA THR A 170 12.82 -9.52 -18.65
C THR A 170 12.01 -8.69 -17.67
N LEU A 171 12.66 -8.25 -16.58
CA LEU A 171 12.05 -7.28 -15.67
C LEU A 171 11.74 -5.96 -16.36
N LEU A 172 12.57 -5.52 -17.31
CA LEU A 172 12.30 -4.35 -18.14
C LEU A 172 11.03 -4.53 -18.97
N ASP A 173 10.82 -5.67 -19.61
CA ASP A 173 9.57 -5.95 -20.37
C ASP A 173 8.36 -5.88 -19.44
N ALA A 174 8.48 -6.42 -18.22
CA ALA A 174 7.40 -6.40 -17.24
C ALA A 174 7.04 -4.97 -16.84
N LEU A 175 8.05 -4.14 -16.55
CA LEU A 175 7.87 -2.75 -16.15
C LEU A 175 7.44 -1.87 -17.33
N ASN A 176 7.93 -2.11 -18.54
CA ASN A 176 7.62 -1.26 -19.69
C ASN A 176 6.27 -1.60 -20.31
N ASP A 177 5.97 -2.89 -20.52
CA ASP A 177 4.86 -3.33 -21.36
C ASP A 177 3.71 -3.99 -20.58
N PHE A 178 4.01 -4.72 -19.50
CA PHE A 178 2.96 -5.32 -18.67
C PHE A 178 2.33 -4.31 -17.71
N VAL A 179 3.14 -3.47 -17.05
CA VAL A 179 2.62 -2.47 -16.13
C VAL A 179 1.90 -1.38 -16.90
N THR A 180 0.70 -1.06 -16.40
CA THR A 180 -0.15 0.01 -16.92
C THR A 180 -0.50 0.98 -15.80
N VAL A 181 -0.74 2.24 -16.17
CA VAL A 181 -1.22 3.24 -15.21
C VAL A 181 -2.67 2.88 -14.82
N PRO A 182 -2.98 2.69 -13.52
CA PRO A 182 -4.34 2.44 -13.09
C PRO A 182 -5.23 3.68 -13.35
N GLU A 183 -6.54 3.47 -13.43
CA GLU A 183 -7.51 4.56 -13.63
C GLU A 183 -7.30 5.68 -12.59
N ARG A 184 -6.97 6.88 -13.07
CA ARG A 184 -6.75 8.07 -12.23
C ARG A 184 -8.04 8.89 -12.19
N LYS A 185 -8.59 9.10 -11.00
CA LYS A 185 -9.80 9.93 -10.78
C LYS A 185 -9.47 11.43 -10.81
N VAL A 186 -9.14 11.95 -12.00
CA VAL A 186 -8.73 13.36 -12.18
C VAL A 186 -9.87 14.34 -11.90
N ASN A 187 -11.11 13.96 -12.25
CA ASN A 187 -12.30 14.81 -12.08
C ASN A 187 -12.96 14.66 -10.69
N ALA A 188 -12.43 13.80 -9.82
CA ALA A 188 -12.94 13.65 -8.46
C ALA A 188 -12.44 14.81 -7.57
N PRO A 189 -13.11 15.09 -6.43
CA PRO A 189 -12.66 16.11 -5.49
C PRO A 189 -11.24 15.81 -4.97
N LEU A 190 -10.42 16.85 -4.84
CA LEU A 190 -9.01 16.73 -4.41
C LEU A 190 -8.90 16.03 -3.06
N ARG A 191 -8.04 15.01 -2.97
CA ARG A 191 -7.59 14.41 -1.72
C ARG A 191 -6.07 14.26 -1.78
N LEU A 192 -5.36 15.00 -0.93
CA LEU A 192 -3.91 14.96 -0.87
C LEU A 192 -3.47 14.79 0.59
N PRO A 193 -3.23 13.54 1.04
CA PRO A 193 -2.66 13.26 2.35
C PRO A 193 -1.25 13.83 2.47
N ILE A 194 -1.01 14.60 3.53
CA ILE A 194 0.27 15.21 3.83
C ILE A 194 1.19 14.18 4.48
N SER A 195 2.32 13.92 3.83
CA SER A 195 3.37 13.03 4.33
C SER A 195 4.39 13.77 5.19
N GLY A 196 4.61 15.06 4.94
CA GLY A 196 5.55 15.87 5.71
C GLY A 196 5.31 17.38 5.57
N ALA A 197 5.70 18.12 6.61
CA ALA A 197 5.70 19.58 6.62
C ALA A 197 7.12 20.06 6.94
N TYR A 198 7.67 20.91 6.07
CA TYR A 198 9.06 21.35 6.12
C TYR A 198 9.14 22.88 6.04
N LYS A 199 10.05 23.46 6.81
CA LYS A 199 10.33 24.89 6.76
C LYS A 199 11.67 25.14 6.06
N ILE A 200 11.61 25.60 4.82
CA ILE A 200 12.80 25.79 3.99
C ILE A 200 13.19 27.27 4.01
N LYS A 201 14.44 27.56 4.38
CA LYS A 201 14.97 28.93 4.42
C LYS A 201 14.88 29.57 3.03
N GLY A 202 14.29 30.76 2.94
CA GLY A 202 14.09 31.50 1.68
C GLY A 202 12.84 31.11 0.88
N VAL A 203 12.29 29.93 1.08
CA VAL A 203 11.08 29.45 0.39
C VAL A 203 9.84 29.56 1.27
N GLY A 204 9.96 29.21 2.55
CA GLY A 204 8.88 29.20 3.54
C GLY A 204 8.39 27.78 3.83
N ASP A 205 7.09 27.65 4.07
CA ASP A 205 6.46 26.40 4.44
C ASP A 205 6.17 25.54 3.20
N VAL A 206 6.74 24.34 3.19
CA VAL A 206 6.62 23.36 2.11
C VAL A 206 5.98 22.10 2.66
N LEU A 207 4.86 21.70 2.07
CA LEU A 207 4.16 20.47 2.41
C LEU A 207 4.41 19.42 1.33
N ALA A 208 4.77 18.21 1.74
CA ALA A 208 4.92 17.07 0.87
C ALA A 208 3.71 16.14 0.99
N GLY A 209 3.30 15.53 -0.11
CA GLY A 209 2.24 14.53 -0.12
C GLY A 209 2.02 13.91 -1.49
N ARG A 210 1.12 12.92 -1.55
CA ARG A 210 0.72 12.26 -2.79
C ARG A 210 -0.71 12.64 -3.14
N VAL A 211 -0.97 13.00 -4.39
CA VAL A 211 -2.34 13.24 -4.86
C VAL A 211 -3.05 11.89 -5.02
N GLU A 212 -4.08 11.62 -4.23
CA GLU A 212 -4.86 10.38 -4.35
C GLU A 212 -5.93 10.47 -5.43
N GLN A 213 -6.55 11.64 -5.56
CA GLN A 213 -7.56 11.96 -6.57
C GLN A 213 -7.69 13.47 -6.71
N GLY A 214 -8.34 13.90 -7.79
CA GLY A 214 -8.43 15.31 -8.16
C GLY A 214 -7.11 15.89 -8.67
N VAL A 215 -7.06 17.22 -8.75
CA VAL A 215 -5.91 17.97 -9.26
C VAL A 215 -5.64 19.13 -8.31
N VAL A 216 -4.36 19.43 -8.10
CA VAL A 216 -3.90 20.64 -7.41
C VAL A 216 -3.08 21.51 -8.36
N LYS A 217 -3.27 22.83 -8.29
CA LYS A 217 -2.59 23.82 -9.10
C LYS A 217 -2.07 24.97 -8.24
N PRO A 218 -1.00 25.66 -8.69
CA PRO A 218 -0.67 26.97 -8.15
C PRO A 218 -1.88 27.90 -8.22
N GLY A 219 -2.14 28.62 -7.13
CA GLY A 219 -3.28 29.52 -6.97
C GLY A 219 -4.46 28.93 -6.22
N ASP A 220 -4.55 27.60 -6.07
CA ASP A 220 -5.66 26.96 -5.36
C ASP A 220 -5.69 27.36 -3.88
N GLU A 221 -6.89 27.67 -3.38
CA GLU A 221 -7.15 27.83 -1.96
C GLU A 221 -7.46 26.46 -1.34
N VAL A 222 -6.76 26.12 -0.27
CA VAL A 222 -6.81 24.78 0.34
C VAL A 222 -7.06 24.85 1.85
N VAL A 223 -7.66 23.78 2.37
CA VAL A 223 -7.83 23.54 3.81
C VAL A 223 -7.28 22.16 4.18
N PHE A 224 -6.86 22.00 5.43
CA PHE A 224 -6.19 20.80 5.91
C PHE A 224 -7.02 20.15 7.02
N LEU A 225 -7.68 19.04 6.70
CA LEU A 225 -8.49 18.30 7.68
C LEU A 225 -7.67 17.17 8.29
N PRO A 226 -7.77 16.89 9.60
CA PRO A 226 -8.76 17.43 10.53
C PRO A 226 -8.33 18.68 11.30
N THR A 227 -7.11 19.19 11.08
CA THR A 227 -6.56 20.35 11.81
C THR A 227 -7.38 21.64 11.61
N HIS A 228 -8.00 21.80 10.45
CA HIS A 228 -8.92 22.89 10.14
C HIS A 228 -10.27 22.69 10.84
N THR A 229 -10.70 23.70 11.59
CA THR A 229 -12.07 23.82 12.11
C THR A 229 -12.55 25.26 11.90
N ALA A 230 -13.87 25.49 11.98
CA ALA A 230 -14.43 26.84 11.87
C ALA A 230 -13.89 27.80 12.95
N ALA A 231 -13.58 27.30 14.15
CA ALA A 231 -13.03 28.10 15.25
C ALA A 231 -11.50 28.23 15.21
N ASN A 232 -10.81 27.29 14.55
CA ASN A 232 -9.36 27.28 14.42
C ASN A 232 -8.98 26.95 12.97
N PRO A 233 -8.94 27.95 12.07
CA PRO A 233 -8.69 27.73 10.66
C PRO A 233 -7.28 27.19 10.40
N CYS A 234 -7.19 26.12 9.63
CA CYS A 234 -5.96 25.67 8.99
C CYS A 234 -6.17 25.69 7.48
N SER A 235 -5.85 26.83 6.87
CA SER A 235 -6.06 27.07 5.44
C SER A 235 -4.87 27.80 4.84
N GLY A 236 -4.68 27.68 3.54
CA GLY A 236 -3.62 28.39 2.84
C GLY A 236 -3.89 28.48 1.34
N LYS A 237 -2.93 29.06 0.63
CA LYS A 237 -2.93 29.16 -0.83
C LYS A 237 -1.70 28.48 -1.39
N VAL A 238 -1.88 27.60 -2.37
CA VAL A 238 -0.78 26.92 -3.06
C VAL A 238 -0.05 27.95 -3.92
N PHE A 239 1.24 28.17 -3.67
CA PHE A 239 2.05 29.13 -4.42
C PHE A 239 2.84 28.47 -5.53
N THR A 240 3.49 27.34 -5.23
CA THR A 240 4.18 26.52 -6.24
C THR A 240 3.91 25.05 -5.96
N VAL A 241 3.91 24.26 -7.03
CA VAL A 241 3.87 22.79 -6.98
C VAL A 241 5.15 22.31 -7.65
N GLU A 242 5.87 21.41 -6.98
CA GLU A 242 7.14 20.87 -7.43
C GLU A 242 7.12 19.34 -7.40
N MET A 243 7.63 18.74 -8.47
CA MET A 243 7.87 17.30 -8.60
C MET A 243 9.32 17.10 -9.01
N HIS A 244 10.08 16.30 -8.24
CA HIS A 244 11.50 16.04 -8.53
C HIS A 244 12.34 17.32 -8.73
N HIS A 245 12.15 18.32 -7.86
CA HIS A 245 12.81 19.64 -7.91
C HIS A 245 12.50 20.47 -9.18
N LYS A 246 11.46 20.12 -9.93
CA LYS A 246 10.97 20.90 -11.07
C LYS A 246 9.59 21.44 -10.76
N ARG A 247 9.36 22.71 -11.09
CA ARG A 247 8.03 23.32 -10.98
C ARG A 247 7.11 22.79 -12.05
N VAL A 248 5.85 22.58 -11.68
CA VAL A 248 4.80 22.09 -12.56
C VAL A 248 3.55 22.96 -12.43
N ASP A 249 2.80 23.07 -13.53
CA ASP A 249 1.58 23.88 -13.57
C ASP A 249 0.39 23.21 -12.88
N LYS A 250 0.46 21.89 -12.70
CA LYS A 250 -0.53 21.09 -11.98
C LYS A 250 0.08 19.76 -11.55
N ALA A 251 -0.51 19.16 -10.53
CA ALA A 251 -0.27 17.76 -10.18
C ALA A 251 -1.60 17.00 -10.10
N GLY A 252 -1.60 15.78 -10.63
CA GLY A 252 -2.76 14.90 -10.71
C GLY A 252 -2.59 13.62 -9.90
N PRO A 253 -3.60 12.73 -9.92
CA PRO A 253 -3.60 11.54 -9.08
C PRO A 253 -2.41 10.61 -9.39
N GLY A 254 -1.68 10.22 -8.34
CA GLY A 254 -0.46 9.41 -8.44
C GLY A 254 0.82 10.20 -8.19
N ASP A 255 0.79 11.51 -8.41
CA ASP A 255 1.97 12.37 -8.30
C ASP A 255 2.38 12.59 -6.85
N ASN A 256 3.68 12.44 -6.57
CA ASN A 256 4.29 12.84 -5.30
C ASN A 256 4.84 14.26 -5.44
N VAL A 257 4.31 15.18 -4.66
CA VAL A 257 4.56 16.61 -4.83
C VAL A 257 5.05 17.28 -3.56
N GLY A 258 5.93 18.26 -3.72
CA GLY A 258 6.22 19.28 -2.72
C GLY A 258 5.51 20.57 -3.10
N MET A 259 4.80 21.19 -2.18
CA MET A 259 4.01 22.40 -2.45
C MET A 259 4.39 23.49 -1.48
N ASN A 260 4.73 24.68 -2.00
CA ASN A 260 4.88 25.86 -1.16
C ASN A 260 3.49 26.41 -0.83
N ILE A 261 3.15 26.51 0.45
CA ILE A 261 1.85 27.04 0.88
C ILE A 261 2.07 28.39 1.56
N LYS A 262 1.29 29.40 1.16
CA LYS A 262 1.27 30.73 1.78
C LYS A 262 0.01 30.89 2.63
N GLY A 263 0.09 31.76 3.64
CA GLY A 263 -1.04 32.11 4.49
C GLY A 263 -1.38 31.07 5.56
N LEU A 264 -0.49 30.11 5.82
CA LEU A 264 -0.64 29.18 6.94
C LEU A 264 -0.47 29.92 8.28
N ASP A 265 -1.35 29.61 9.24
CA ASP A 265 -1.23 30.11 10.60
C ASP A 265 -0.15 29.32 11.37
N LYS A 266 0.83 30.04 11.93
CA LYS A 266 1.90 29.45 12.74
C LYS A 266 1.38 28.81 14.02
N GLY A 267 0.22 29.24 14.54
CA GLY A 267 -0.44 28.66 15.70
C GLY A 267 -1.16 27.35 15.40
N ASN A 268 -1.53 27.10 14.13
CA ASN A 268 -2.29 25.91 13.73
C ASN A 268 -1.81 25.35 12.39
N MET A 269 -0.54 24.93 12.34
CA MET A 269 0.08 24.39 11.14
C MET A 269 -0.46 23.01 10.75
N PRO A 270 -0.53 22.67 9.44
CA PRO A 270 -0.84 21.33 8.97
C PRO A 270 0.12 20.29 9.53
N ARG A 271 -0.40 19.10 9.81
CA ARG A 271 0.36 17.98 10.40
C ARG A 271 0.48 16.83 9.42
N THR A 272 1.51 16.00 9.59
CA THR A 272 1.59 14.72 8.88
C THR A 272 0.34 13.90 9.21
N GLY A 273 -0.33 13.42 8.16
CA GLY A 273 -1.59 12.69 8.28
C GLY A 273 -2.84 13.52 8.03
N ASP A 274 -2.73 14.85 7.98
CA ASP A 274 -3.81 15.70 7.48
C ASP A 274 -4.07 15.43 5.99
N VAL A 275 -5.30 15.62 5.55
CA VAL A 275 -5.70 15.56 4.16
C VAL A 275 -5.99 16.97 3.69
N MET A 276 -5.22 17.41 2.71
CA MET A 276 -5.46 18.67 2.01
C MET A 276 -6.57 18.48 0.98
N ILE A 277 -7.55 19.38 1.02
CA ILE A 277 -8.65 19.49 0.06
C ILE A 277 -8.75 20.93 -0.45
N LEU A 278 -9.46 21.13 -1.56
CA LEU A 278 -9.80 22.48 -2.00
C LEU A 278 -10.77 23.12 -1.01
N LYS A 279 -10.60 24.40 -0.71
CA LYS A 279 -11.48 25.14 0.21
C LYS A 279 -12.93 25.20 -0.25
N SER A 280 -13.16 25.10 -1.56
CA SER A 280 -14.51 25.01 -2.15
C SER A 280 -15.19 23.65 -1.92
N ASP A 281 -14.45 22.65 -1.45
CA ASP A 281 -14.97 21.30 -1.22
C ASP A 281 -15.52 21.16 0.20
N SER A 282 -16.82 20.84 0.31
CA SER A 282 -17.53 20.58 1.57
C SER A 282 -17.90 19.12 1.77
N THR A 283 -17.46 18.23 0.86
CA THR A 283 -17.79 16.80 0.88
C THR A 283 -17.03 16.02 1.94
N LEU A 284 -15.82 16.46 2.29
CA LEU A 284 -15.01 15.85 3.34
C LEU A 284 -15.21 16.57 4.68
N LYS A 285 -15.50 15.80 5.72
CA LYS A 285 -15.73 16.31 7.08
C LYS A 285 -14.99 15.47 8.11
N LEU A 286 -15.02 15.94 9.36
CA LEU A 286 -14.47 15.21 10.49
C LEU A 286 -15.23 13.91 10.71
N VAL A 287 -14.50 12.80 10.88
CA VAL A 287 -15.10 11.49 11.09
C VAL A 287 -15.57 11.37 12.55
N GLN A 288 -16.82 10.95 12.72
CA GLN A 288 -17.35 10.53 14.02
C GLN A 288 -17.14 9.03 14.21
N SER A 289 -17.57 8.22 13.25
CA SER A 289 -17.38 6.78 13.24
C SER A 289 -17.27 6.29 11.80
N PHE A 290 -16.73 5.09 11.61
CA PHE A 290 -16.65 4.49 10.28
C PHE A 290 -16.85 2.97 10.37
N THR A 291 -17.44 2.42 9.33
CA THR A 291 -17.61 0.97 9.17
C THR A 291 -16.53 0.46 8.22
N ALA A 292 -15.82 -0.58 8.63
CA ALA A 292 -14.79 -1.20 7.80
C ALA A 292 -14.99 -2.71 7.71
N THR A 293 -14.86 -3.24 6.50
CA THR A 293 -14.63 -4.67 6.29
C THR A 293 -13.15 -4.94 6.54
N ILE A 294 -12.86 -5.71 7.58
CA ILE A 294 -11.52 -6.06 8.01
C ILE A 294 -11.25 -7.55 7.83
N GLN A 295 -9.97 -7.89 7.75
CA GLN A 295 -9.45 -9.21 7.99
C GLN A 295 -8.54 -9.15 9.21
N THR A 296 -8.82 -9.96 10.22
CA THR A 296 -7.93 -10.12 11.37
C THR A 296 -6.69 -10.91 10.96
N LEU A 297 -5.57 -10.50 11.50
CA LEU A 297 -4.25 -11.08 11.30
C LEU A 297 -3.84 -11.73 12.63
N ASP A 298 -2.76 -11.25 13.23
CA ASP A 298 -2.14 -11.80 14.43
C ASP A 298 -2.65 -11.08 15.68
N ILE A 299 -3.94 -11.23 15.97
CA ILE A 299 -4.57 -10.65 17.17
C ILE A 299 -4.27 -11.47 18.43
N PRO A 300 -4.24 -10.84 19.64
CA PRO A 300 -4.00 -11.54 20.89
C PRO A 300 -5.23 -12.35 21.34
N GLY A 301 -5.31 -13.61 20.89
CA GLY A 301 -6.38 -14.52 21.27
C GLY A 301 -7.72 -14.17 20.59
N GLU A 302 -8.56 -13.42 21.30
CA GLU A 302 -9.87 -12.96 20.82
C GLU A 302 -10.05 -11.47 21.15
N VAL A 303 -10.44 -10.67 20.15
CA VAL A 303 -10.75 -9.24 20.33
C VAL A 303 -12.25 -9.02 20.35
N LYS A 304 -12.71 -8.16 21.26
CA LYS A 304 -14.13 -7.87 21.49
C LYS A 304 -14.39 -6.37 21.38
N LYS A 305 -15.67 -5.99 21.47
CA LYS A 305 -16.07 -4.57 21.60
C LYS A 305 -15.22 -3.87 22.67
N GLY A 306 -14.71 -2.70 22.34
CA GLY A 306 -13.83 -1.90 23.20
C GLY A 306 -12.33 -2.03 22.88
N TYR A 307 -11.91 -3.06 22.12
CA TYR A 307 -10.53 -3.14 21.64
C TYR A 307 -10.20 -1.91 20.78
N SER A 308 -9.04 -1.29 21.04
CA SER A 308 -8.70 0.04 20.51
C SER A 308 -7.29 0.07 19.89
N PRO A 309 -7.05 -0.65 18.79
CA PRO A 309 -5.77 -0.62 18.10
C PRO A 309 -5.54 0.71 17.38
N ILE A 310 -4.30 0.97 16.97
CA ILE A 310 -3.97 2.17 16.19
C ILE A 310 -4.28 1.90 14.72
N GLY A 311 -5.27 2.59 14.18
CA GLY A 311 -5.61 2.59 12.77
C GLY A 311 -4.76 3.60 12.00
N PHE A 312 -4.16 3.17 10.90
CA PHE A 312 -3.34 3.94 9.98
C PHE A 312 -4.04 4.04 8.63
N VAL A 313 -4.22 5.25 8.14
CA VAL A 313 -4.83 5.55 6.85
C VAL A 313 -3.91 6.52 6.15
N ARG A 314 -3.22 6.05 5.11
CA ARG A 314 -2.13 6.82 4.48
C ARG A 314 -1.12 7.30 5.51
N CYS A 315 -0.99 8.61 5.70
CA CYS A 315 -0.10 9.22 6.67
C CYS A 315 -0.79 9.52 8.01
N GLY A 316 -2.12 9.39 8.08
CA GLY A 316 -2.94 9.62 9.26
C GLY A 316 -2.95 8.42 10.19
N ARG A 317 -3.07 8.68 11.49
CA ARG A 317 -3.22 7.63 12.51
C ARG A 317 -4.10 8.09 13.66
N SER A 318 -4.86 7.17 14.22
CA SER A 318 -5.58 7.35 15.48
C SER A 318 -5.78 6.00 16.15
N ALA A 319 -5.87 5.95 17.48
CA ALA A 319 -6.48 4.80 18.12
C ALA A 319 -7.97 4.75 17.71
N CYS A 320 -8.44 3.57 17.32
CA CYS A 320 -9.77 3.35 16.77
C CYS A 320 -10.48 2.32 17.63
N ARG A 321 -11.43 2.75 18.45
CA ARG A 321 -12.18 1.88 19.36
C ARG A 321 -13.22 1.10 18.58
N MET A 322 -13.20 -0.23 18.70
CA MET A 322 -14.25 -1.11 18.16
C MET A 322 -15.55 -0.89 18.93
N GLN A 323 -16.57 -0.37 18.25
CA GLN A 323 -17.88 -0.09 18.83
C GLN A 323 -18.90 -1.22 18.62
N ALA A 324 -18.85 -1.87 17.46
CA ALA A 324 -19.71 -2.99 17.13
C ALA A 324 -19.03 -3.91 16.11
N ILE A 325 -19.35 -5.19 16.17
CA ILE A 325 -19.01 -6.17 15.12
C ILE A 325 -20.34 -6.55 14.49
N ASN A 326 -20.55 -6.13 13.25
CA ASN A 326 -21.81 -6.35 12.54
C ASN A 326 -21.91 -7.81 12.10
N TRP A 327 -20.84 -8.35 11.52
CA TRP A 327 -20.78 -9.74 11.11
C TRP A 327 -19.35 -10.26 11.07
N LYS A 328 -19.20 -11.59 11.08
CA LYS A 328 -17.94 -12.27 10.80
C LYS A 328 -18.08 -13.50 9.92
N VAL A 329 -17.00 -13.85 9.24
CA VAL A 329 -16.83 -15.05 8.43
C VAL A 329 -15.45 -15.63 8.74
N GLY A 330 -15.38 -16.91 9.09
CA GLY A 330 -14.14 -17.57 9.40
C GLY A 330 -14.25 -19.09 9.35
N LYS A 331 -13.17 -19.77 9.74
CA LYS A 331 -13.17 -21.24 9.84
C LYS A 331 -14.19 -21.73 10.87
N GLU A 332 -14.33 -21.02 12.00
CA GLU A 332 -15.27 -21.40 13.06
C GLU A 332 -16.74 -21.24 12.64
N THR A 333 -17.03 -20.32 11.72
CA THR A 333 -18.37 -20.17 11.16
C THR A 333 -18.61 -21.09 9.97
N GLY A 334 -17.68 -22.01 9.66
CA GLY A 334 -17.75 -22.87 8.48
C GLY A 334 -17.77 -22.09 7.16
N GLY A 335 -17.17 -20.89 7.15
CA GLY A 335 -17.22 -19.97 6.00
C GLY A 335 -18.57 -19.27 5.79
N LYS A 336 -19.55 -19.46 6.69
CA LYS A 336 -20.83 -18.74 6.63
C LYS A 336 -20.75 -17.41 7.38
N LYS A 337 -21.59 -16.47 6.98
CA LYS A 337 -21.75 -15.17 7.64
C LYS A 337 -22.50 -15.38 8.96
N LEU A 338 -21.86 -15.00 10.06
CA LEU A 338 -22.44 -14.94 11.39
C LEU A 338 -22.69 -13.48 11.75
N GLU A 339 -23.95 -13.11 11.97
CA GLU A 339 -24.36 -11.76 12.37
C GLU A 339 -24.10 -11.54 13.86
N ALA A 340 -23.77 -10.29 14.22
CA ALA A 340 -23.54 -9.80 15.58
C ALA A 340 -22.69 -10.72 16.49
N PRO A 341 -21.48 -11.14 16.07
CA PRO A 341 -20.63 -11.99 16.89
C PRO A 341 -20.08 -11.24 18.11
N VAL A 342 -19.83 -11.98 19.20
CA VAL A 342 -19.29 -11.42 20.46
C VAL A 342 -17.83 -10.97 20.32
N GLY A 343 -17.06 -11.65 19.48
CA GLY A 343 -15.64 -11.41 19.31
C GLY A 343 -15.08 -11.98 18.00
N LEU A 344 -13.87 -11.53 17.70
CA LEU A 344 -13.10 -11.93 16.53
C LEU A 344 -11.85 -12.69 16.94
N LYS A 345 -11.55 -13.75 16.20
CA LYS A 345 -10.33 -14.55 16.27
C LYS A 345 -9.44 -14.26 15.07
N ALA A 346 -8.20 -14.76 15.09
CA ALA A 346 -7.24 -14.59 14.01
C ALA A 346 -7.74 -15.17 12.67
N ASN A 347 -7.43 -14.48 11.56
CA ASN A 347 -7.79 -14.87 10.19
C ASN A 347 -9.30 -14.96 9.89
N GLU A 348 -10.12 -14.19 10.61
CA GLU A 348 -11.54 -13.98 10.32
C GLU A 348 -11.72 -12.70 9.49
N MET A 349 -12.68 -12.71 8.56
CA MET A 349 -13.18 -11.50 7.92
C MET A 349 -14.37 -10.99 8.72
N ALA A 350 -14.46 -9.69 8.94
CA ALA A 350 -15.54 -9.11 9.70
C ALA A 350 -15.89 -7.71 9.21
N GLU A 351 -17.08 -7.26 9.51
CA GLU A 351 -17.44 -5.85 9.42
C GLU A 351 -17.55 -5.27 10.82
N VAL A 352 -16.80 -4.20 11.05
CA VAL A 352 -16.63 -3.61 12.37
C VAL A 352 -16.85 -2.11 12.26
N VAL A 353 -17.60 -1.57 13.22
CA VAL A 353 -17.76 -0.13 13.41
C VAL A 353 -16.68 0.34 14.35
N PHE A 354 -15.90 1.32 13.91
CA PHE A 354 -14.82 1.94 14.66
C PHE A 354 -15.12 3.40 14.95
N GLU A 355 -14.71 3.86 16.13
CA GLU A 355 -14.72 5.26 16.52
C GLU A 355 -13.29 5.72 16.79
N PRO A 356 -12.74 6.67 16.01
CA PRO A 356 -11.42 7.19 16.25
C PRO A 356 -11.40 8.09 17.51
N THR A 357 -10.46 7.85 18.43
CA THR A 357 -10.33 8.63 19.68
C THR A 357 -9.66 9.98 19.46
N GLN A 358 -8.87 10.11 18.39
CA GLN A 358 -8.30 11.35 17.90
C GLN A 358 -8.83 11.63 16.49
N PRO A 359 -8.88 12.89 16.04
CA PRO A 359 -9.34 13.18 14.69
C PRO A 359 -8.54 12.40 13.63
N LEU A 360 -9.27 11.63 12.83
CA LEU A 360 -8.74 10.84 11.72
C LEU A 360 -9.63 11.08 10.50
N ILE A 361 -9.03 11.15 9.32
CA ILE A 361 -9.77 11.28 8.07
C ILE A 361 -9.80 9.91 7.39
N VAL A 362 -11.01 9.46 7.09
CA VAL A 362 -11.29 8.28 6.27
C VAL A 362 -12.43 8.60 5.31
N GLU A 363 -12.46 7.90 4.19
CA GLU A 363 -13.59 7.91 3.26
C GLU A 363 -13.95 6.49 2.85
N SER A 364 -15.17 6.30 2.35
CA SER A 364 -15.55 5.03 1.75
C SER A 364 -14.73 4.77 0.47
N ALA A 365 -14.55 3.49 0.12
CA ALA A 365 -13.86 3.11 -1.11
C ALA A 365 -14.52 3.68 -2.39
N LYS A 366 -15.83 4.00 -2.32
CA LYS A 366 -16.56 4.62 -3.43
C LYS A 366 -16.11 6.07 -3.63
N SER A 367 -16.03 6.83 -2.54
CA SER A 367 -15.63 8.24 -2.54
C SER A 367 -14.14 8.41 -2.87
N CYS A 368 -13.28 7.76 -2.10
CA CYS A 368 -11.83 7.76 -2.31
C CYS A 368 -11.22 6.42 -1.91
N GLU A 369 -10.81 5.62 -2.91
CA GLU A 369 -10.15 4.32 -2.67
C GLU A 369 -8.85 4.48 -1.86
N GLY A 370 -8.18 5.63 -2.00
CA GLY A 370 -6.94 5.89 -1.31
C GLY A 370 -7.10 6.10 0.19
N LEU A 371 -8.18 6.74 0.63
CA LEU A 371 -8.49 7.03 2.03
C LEU A 371 -9.35 5.95 2.70
N SER A 372 -9.79 4.93 1.95
CA SER A 372 -10.58 3.84 2.50
C SER A 372 -9.73 2.70 3.05
N ARG A 373 -8.46 2.60 2.67
CA ARG A 373 -7.59 1.48 3.08
C ARG A 373 -7.01 1.79 4.46
N ILE A 374 -7.27 0.91 5.42
CA ILE A 374 -6.86 1.10 6.81
C ILE A 374 -6.08 -0.10 7.32
N ALA A 375 -4.96 0.17 8.00
CA ALA A 375 -4.17 -0.84 8.68
C ALA A 375 -4.21 -0.62 10.19
N PHE A 376 -4.57 -1.65 10.96
CA PHE A 376 -4.59 -1.60 12.42
C PHE A 376 -3.36 -2.32 12.96
N LEU A 377 -2.64 -1.63 13.83
CA LEU A 377 -1.46 -2.14 14.52
C LEU A 377 -1.70 -2.13 16.04
N ASP A 378 -1.18 -3.16 16.69
CA ASP A 378 -1.04 -3.25 18.14
C ASP A 378 0.46 -3.39 18.45
N GLY A 379 1.03 -2.37 19.09
CA GLY A 379 2.48 -2.17 19.09
C GLY A 379 3.04 -2.12 17.66
N ASN A 380 3.91 -3.07 17.32
CA ASN A 380 4.51 -3.22 15.99
C ASN A 380 3.87 -4.34 15.14
N THR A 381 2.84 -5.00 15.66
CA THR A 381 2.20 -6.14 14.98
C THR A 381 0.97 -5.68 14.22
N ALA A 382 0.91 -5.98 12.93
CA ALA A 382 -0.30 -5.72 12.15
C ALA A 382 -1.38 -6.71 12.60
N VAL A 383 -2.41 -6.21 13.27
CA VAL A 383 -3.47 -7.03 13.88
C VAL A 383 -4.69 -7.14 13.00
N MET A 384 -5.01 -6.11 12.22
CA MET A 384 -6.13 -6.13 11.27
C MET A 384 -5.80 -5.26 10.07
N LEU A 385 -6.31 -5.61 8.91
CA LEU A 385 -6.30 -4.75 7.73
C LEU A 385 -7.70 -4.67 7.18
N GLY A 386 -8.11 -3.53 6.65
CA GLY A 386 -9.45 -3.40 6.14
C GLY A 386 -9.64 -2.31 5.11
N LYS A 387 -10.88 -2.26 4.64
CA LYS A 387 -11.40 -1.24 3.74
C LYS A 387 -12.64 -0.63 4.36
N VAL A 388 -12.63 0.69 4.49
CA VAL A 388 -13.77 1.48 4.95
C VAL A 388 -14.87 1.41 3.90
N THR A 389 -16.02 0.93 4.33
CA THR A 389 -17.22 0.76 3.49
C THR A 389 -18.18 1.92 3.64
N ASP A 390 -18.25 2.49 4.85
CA ASP A 390 -19.15 3.60 5.18
C ASP A 390 -18.53 4.52 6.24
N VAL A 391 -18.90 5.80 6.22
CA VAL A 391 -18.35 6.82 7.12
C VAL A 391 -19.48 7.71 7.64
N GLN A 392 -19.53 7.89 8.96
CA GLN A 392 -20.38 8.87 9.61
C GLN A 392 -19.55 10.09 9.98
N PHE A 393 -19.92 11.24 9.43
CA PHE A 393 -19.29 12.51 9.71
C PHE A 393 -19.94 13.23 10.89
N LYS A 394 -19.17 14.08 11.57
CA LYS A 394 -19.65 14.99 12.61
C LYS A 394 -20.48 16.15 12.06
#